data_AF-A0A2G9U135-F1
#
_entry.id   AF-A0A2G9U135-F1
#
_cell.length_a   1.000
_cell.length_b   1.000
_cell.length_c   1.000
_cell.angle_alpha   90.00
_cell.angle_beta   90.00
_cell.angle_gamma   90.00
#
_symmetry.space_group_name_H-M   'P 1'
#
loop_
_entity.id
_entity.type
_entity.pdbx_description
1 polymer ?
#
loop_
_entity_poly.entity_id
_entity_poly.type
_entity_poly.pdbx_seq_one_letter_code
_entity_poly.pdbx_strand_id
1 'polypeptide(L)'
;MHWALFVYFNYPKGRDDIIEMFLNQQTYLNTIQVMCPHLLRYLAVAVVTSKNKQKNSLKDLIKVIDIERHNYQDPVTDFLTCLYIKFDFDEAQEKLRQCEEVISTLKLERFVLFHCTVQ
;
A
#
# COMPACT_ATOMS: atom_id res chain seq x y z
N MET A 1 13.66 -8.79 2.87
CA MET A 1 12.68 -7.69 2.85
C MET A 1 11.24 -8.18 2.95
N HIS A 2 10.76 -9.05 2.04
CA HIS A 2 9.40 -9.61 2.09
C HIS A 2 9.03 -10.29 3.43
N TRP A 3 9.96 -11.06 4.01
CA TRP A 3 9.75 -11.74 5.30
C TRP A 3 9.63 -10.77 6.49
N ALA A 4 10.34 -9.63 6.46
CA ALA A 4 10.19 -8.60 7.48
C ALA A 4 8.79 -7.97 7.40
N LEU A 5 8.31 -7.65 6.18
CA LEU A 5 6.94 -7.15 5.98
C LEU A 5 5.90 -8.10 6.58
N PHE A 6 6.08 -9.41 6.41
CA PHE A 6 5.17 -10.43 6.95
C PHE A 6 5.12 -10.43 8.48
N VAL A 7 6.29 -10.39 9.15
CA VAL A 7 6.40 -10.34 10.61
C VAL A 7 5.77 -9.07 11.18
N TYR A 8 6.03 -7.92 10.56
CA TYR A 8 5.50 -6.63 11.01
C TYR A 8 4.00 -6.45 10.74
N PHE A 9 3.44 -7.08 9.71
CA PHE A 9 1.99 -7.04 9.47
C PHE A 9 1.16 -7.77 10.54
N ASN A 10 1.79 -8.70 11.26
CA ASN A 10 1.20 -9.46 12.36
C ASN A 10 1.20 -8.66 13.68
N TYR A 11 2.00 -7.58 13.77
CA TYR A 11 2.08 -6.73 14.95
C TYR A 11 1.36 -5.38 14.70
N PRO A 12 0.31 -5.02 15.46
CA PRO A 12 -0.45 -3.79 15.21
C PRO A 12 0.41 -2.52 15.33
N LYS A 13 1.39 -2.49 16.24
CA LYS A 13 2.37 -1.39 16.36
C LYS A 13 3.43 -1.40 15.26
N GLY A 14 3.73 -2.57 14.70
CA GLY A 14 4.77 -2.74 13.70
C GLY A 14 4.42 -2.11 12.34
N ARG A 15 3.13 -1.96 12.04
CA ARG A 15 2.67 -1.28 10.82
C ARG A 15 3.07 0.19 10.81
N ASP A 16 2.97 0.87 11.94
CA ASP A 16 3.30 2.28 12.05
C ASP A 16 4.82 2.51 11.90
N ASP A 17 5.64 1.64 12.48
CA ASP A 17 7.11 1.70 12.37
C ASP A 17 7.58 1.43 10.93
N ILE A 18 6.94 0.49 10.22
CA ILE A 18 7.22 0.25 8.80
C ILE A 18 6.86 1.47 7.96
N ILE A 19 5.68 2.05 8.17
CA ILE A 19 5.25 3.24 7.41
C ILE A 19 6.26 4.37 7.61
N GLU A 20 6.67 4.60 8.86
CA GLU A 20 7.66 5.63 9.18
C GLU A 20 9.04 5.32 8.58
N MET A 21 9.50 4.07 8.63
CA MET A 21 10.77 3.65 8.05
C MET A 21 10.79 3.79 6.52
N PHE A 22 9.70 3.41 5.83
CA PHE A 22 9.58 3.53 4.37
C PHE A 22 9.47 4.99 3.90
N LEU A 23 8.77 5.84 4.65
CA LEU A 23 8.63 7.25 4.30
C LEU A 23 9.86 8.09 4.68
N ASN A 24 10.56 7.77 5.78
CA ASN A 24 11.75 8.52 6.21
C ASN A 24 13.03 8.12 5.44
N GLN A 25 13.13 6.91 4.91
CA GLN A 25 14.33 6.48 4.19
C GLN A 25 14.13 6.45 2.67
N GLN A 26 14.70 7.44 1.98
CA GLN A 26 14.70 7.54 0.51
C GLN A 26 15.31 6.32 -0.19
N THR A 27 16.21 5.59 0.46
CA THR A 27 16.78 4.34 -0.09
C THR A 27 15.71 3.28 -0.33
N TYR A 28 14.69 3.20 0.54
CA TYR A 28 13.57 2.27 0.33
C TYR A 28 12.62 2.75 -0.76
N LEU A 29 12.39 4.07 -0.88
CA LEU A 29 11.63 4.63 -2.00
C LEU A 29 12.30 4.30 -3.34
N ASN A 30 13.60 4.52 -3.49
CA ASN A 30 14.33 4.16 -4.70
C ASN A 30 14.27 2.65 -5.00
N THR A 31 14.25 1.81 -3.96
CA THR A 31 14.12 0.37 -4.13
C THR A 31 12.71 -0.02 -4.58
N ILE A 32 11.67 0.65 -4.10
CA ILE A 32 10.28 0.47 -4.57
C ILE A 32 10.19 0.86 -6.05
N GLN A 33 10.80 1.98 -6.43
CA GLN A 33 10.80 2.50 -7.80
C GLN A 33 11.46 1.54 -8.81
N VAL A 34 12.51 0.82 -8.39
CA VAL A 34 13.32 0.00 -9.31
C VAL A 34 12.97 -1.50 -9.27
N MET A 35 12.53 -2.04 -8.12
CA MET A 35 12.48 -3.50 -7.92
C MET A 35 11.08 -4.09 -7.67
N CYS A 36 10.16 -3.36 -7.01
CA CYS A 36 8.91 -3.97 -6.54
C CYS A 36 7.76 -2.94 -6.38
N PRO A 37 7.01 -2.64 -7.46
CA PRO A 37 5.90 -1.70 -7.40
C PRO A 37 4.71 -2.22 -6.58
N HIS A 38 4.53 -3.56 -6.48
CA HIS A 38 3.51 -4.18 -5.63
C HIS A 38 3.67 -3.86 -4.14
N LEU A 39 4.87 -3.48 -3.70
CA LEU A 39 5.11 -3.07 -2.32
C LEU A 39 4.37 -1.77 -1.96
N LEU A 40 4.18 -0.88 -2.95
CA LEU A 40 3.42 0.36 -2.80
C LEU A 40 1.95 0.07 -2.46
N ARG A 41 1.36 -0.99 -3.07
CA ARG A 41 0.00 -1.44 -2.74
C ARG A 41 -0.12 -1.87 -1.28
N TYR A 42 0.82 -2.69 -0.79
CA TYR A 42 0.83 -3.13 0.61
C TYR A 42 1.01 -1.95 1.57
N LEU A 43 1.84 -0.98 1.22
CA LEU A 43 2.04 0.24 2.00
C LEU A 43 0.75 1.09 2.03
N ALA A 44 0.09 1.28 0.89
CA ALA A 44 -1.16 2.01 0.80
C ALA A 44 -2.26 1.38 1.68
N VAL A 45 -2.43 0.06 1.61
CA VAL A 45 -3.37 -0.67 2.47
C VAL A 45 -2.99 -0.54 3.95
N ALA A 46 -1.70 -0.61 4.29
CA ALA A 46 -1.24 -0.46 5.67
C ALA A 46 -1.53 0.94 6.24
N VAL A 47 -1.28 2.01 5.47
CA VAL A 47 -1.56 3.40 5.85
C VAL A 47 -3.05 3.65 5.99
N VAL A 48 -3.86 3.17 5.03
CA VAL A 48 -5.33 3.31 5.09
C VAL A 48 -5.91 2.56 6.30
N THR A 49 -5.35 1.40 6.65
CA THR A 49 -5.81 0.59 7.79
C THR A 49 -5.33 1.15 9.14
N SER A 50 -4.20 1.86 9.19
CA SER A 50 -3.71 2.47 10.44
C SER A 50 -4.51 3.73 10.81
N LYS A 51 -5.10 3.74 12.00
CA LYS A 51 -5.96 4.83 12.49
C LYS A 51 -5.20 5.93 13.24
N ASN A 52 -3.98 5.65 13.74
CA ASN A 52 -3.30 6.53 14.70
C ASN A 52 -2.35 7.57 14.08
N LYS A 53 -1.60 7.22 13.02
CA LYS A 53 -0.65 8.13 12.32
C LYS A 53 -1.12 8.55 10.92
N GLN A 54 -2.37 8.26 10.59
CA GLN A 54 -2.92 8.35 9.23
C GLN A 54 -2.64 9.71 8.56
N LYS A 55 -2.84 10.84 9.24
CA LYS A 55 -2.82 12.17 8.57
C LYS A 55 -1.46 12.61 8.01
N ASN A 56 -0.36 12.37 8.72
CA ASN A 56 0.96 12.80 8.28
C ASN A 56 1.51 11.86 7.22
N SER A 57 1.48 10.56 7.51
CA SER A 57 1.99 9.52 6.59
C SER A 57 1.18 9.41 5.31
N LEU A 58 -0.13 9.69 5.36
CA LEU A 58 -0.98 9.67 4.17
C LEU A 58 -0.61 10.79 3.20
N LYS A 59 -0.33 12.02 3.68
CA LYS A 59 0.08 13.11 2.79
C LYS A 59 1.35 12.78 2.03
N ASP A 60 2.34 12.20 2.69
CA ASP A 60 3.59 11.82 2.03
C ASP A 60 3.42 10.60 1.12
N LEU A 61 2.57 9.64 1.49
CA LEU A 61 2.17 8.55 0.61
C LEU A 61 1.49 9.07 -0.67
N ILE A 62 0.57 10.03 -0.57
CA ILE A 62 -0.12 10.60 -1.74
C ILE A 62 0.88 11.25 -2.70
N LYS A 63 1.90 11.96 -2.18
CA LYS A 63 2.97 12.51 -3.03
C LYS A 63 3.75 11.42 -3.76
N VAL A 64 4.11 10.34 -3.07
CA VAL A 64 4.82 9.21 -3.68
C VAL A 64 3.95 8.53 -4.74
N ILE A 65 2.67 8.33 -4.47
CA ILE A 65 1.71 7.77 -5.44
C ILE A 65 1.62 8.67 -6.67
N ASP A 66 1.55 9.98 -6.51
CA ASP A 66 1.44 10.93 -7.64
C ASP A 66 2.67 10.88 -8.56
N ILE A 67 3.87 10.80 -7.97
CA ILE A 67 5.13 10.64 -8.70
C ILE A 67 5.16 9.29 -9.44
N GLU A 68 4.79 8.20 -8.76
CA GLU A 68 4.89 6.83 -9.30
C GLU A 68 3.72 6.40 -10.18
N ARG A 69 2.66 7.21 -10.28
CA ARG A 69 1.43 6.89 -11.02
C ARG A 69 1.67 6.55 -12.50
N HIS A 70 2.77 7.02 -13.07
CA HIS A 70 3.14 6.78 -14.45
C HIS A 70 3.77 5.39 -14.65
N ASN A 71 4.39 4.83 -13.60
CA ASN A 71 5.07 3.53 -13.62
C ASN A 71 4.17 2.40 -13.13
N TYR A 72 3.29 2.67 -12.15
CA TYR A 72 2.42 1.66 -11.55
C TYR A 72 1.03 2.22 -11.25
N GLN A 73 0.01 1.49 -11.68
CA GLN A 73 -1.38 1.81 -11.43
C GLN A 73 -2.07 0.60 -10.80
N ASP A 74 -2.67 0.82 -9.64
CA ASP A 74 -3.47 -0.15 -8.92
C ASP A 74 -4.79 0.49 -8.48
N PRO A 75 -5.90 -0.24 -8.44
CA PRO A 75 -7.18 0.29 -7.99
C PRO A 75 -7.12 0.92 -6.59
N VAL A 76 -6.24 0.44 -5.69
CA VAL A 76 -6.06 1.04 -4.36
C VAL A 76 -5.37 2.40 -4.43
N THR A 77 -4.34 2.54 -5.27
CA THR A 77 -3.67 3.83 -5.47
C THR A 77 -4.56 4.81 -6.23
N ASP A 78 -5.32 4.33 -7.22
CA ASP A 78 -6.30 5.12 -7.96
C ASP A 78 -7.39 5.66 -7.04
N PHE A 79 -7.92 4.82 -6.14
CA PHE A 79 -8.88 5.26 -5.13
C PHE A 79 -8.35 6.44 -4.30
N LEU A 80 -7.10 6.33 -3.83
CA LEU A 80 -6.44 7.40 -3.07
C LEU A 80 -6.23 8.67 -3.91
N THR A 81 -5.87 8.52 -5.18
CA THR A 81 -5.76 9.64 -6.13
C THR A 81 -7.11 10.33 -6.36
N CYS A 82 -8.19 9.58 -6.56
CA CYS A 82 -9.53 10.16 -6.71
C CYS A 82 -9.95 10.93 -5.45
N LEU A 83 -9.66 10.40 -4.25
CA LEU A 83 -10.05 11.02 -2.99
C LEU A 83 -9.24 12.29 -2.64
N TYR A 84 -7.92 12.25 -2.83
CA TYR A 84 -7.00 13.30 -2.33
C TYR A 84 -6.43 14.24 -3.39
N ILE A 85 -6.51 13.88 -4.68
CA ILE A 85 -5.97 14.68 -5.79
C ILE A 85 -7.12 15.23 -6.65
N LYS A 86 -7.99 14.34 -7.15
CA LYS A 86 -9.09 14.75 -8.04
C LYS A 86 -10.33 15.26 -7.30
N PHE A 87 -10.53 14.84 -6.04
CA PHE A 87 -11.74 15.08 -5.26
C PHE A 87 -13.02 14.58 -5.95
N ASP A 88 -12.91 13.52 -6.74
CA ASP A 88 -14.04 12.89 -7.44
C ASP A 88 -14.53 11.69 -6.62
N PHE A 89 -15.63 11.89 -5.90
CA PHE A 89 -16.20 10.88 -5.01
C PHE A 89 -17.00 9.81 -5.76
N ASP A 90 -17.54 10.13 -6.93
CA ASP A 90 -18.27 9.16 -7.76
C ASP A 90 -17.30 8.13 -8.35
N GLU A 91 -16.19 8.61 -8.94
CA GLU A 91 -15.11 7.74 -9.42
C GLU A 91 -14.45 6.97 -8.26
N ALA A 92 -14.26 7.63 -7.10
CA ALA A 92 -13.72 6.97 -5.91
C ALA A 92 -14.61 5.82 -5.43
N GLN A 93 -15.94 5.98 -5.45
CA GLN A 93 -16.86 4.92 -5.02
C GLN A 93 -16.78 3.70 -5.94
N GLU A 94 -16.67 3.92 -7.25
CA GLU A 94 -16.52 2.83 -8.22
C GLU A 94 -15.17 2.11 -8.06
N LYS A 95 -14.08 2.85 -7.86
CA LYS A 95 -12.75 2.29 -7.58
C LYS A 95 -12.70 1.55 -6.25
N LEU A 96 -13.49 1.95 -5.25
CA LEU A 96 -13.58 1.26 -3.96
C LEU A 96 -14.18 -0.14 -4.09
N ARG A 97 -15.18 -0.34 -4.96
CA ARG A 97 -15.69 -1.70 -5.27
C ARG A 97 -14.62 -2.58 -5.89
N GLN A 98 -13.82 -2.03 -6.81
CA GLN A 98 -12.70 -2.76 -7.41
C GLN A 98 -11.62 -3.10 -6.36
N CYS A 99 -11.37 -2.22 -5.39
CA CYS A 99 -10.47 -2.49 -4.28
C CYS A 99 -10.91 -3.68 -3.43
N GLU A 100 -12.22 -3.86 -3.21
CA GLU A 100 -12.75 -4.95 -2.39
C GLU A 100 -12.46 -6.33 -2.99
N GLU A 101 -12.56 -6.46 -4.30
CA GLU A 101 -12.24 -7.69 -5.05
C GLU A 101 -10.74 -8.00 -4.99
N VAL A 102 -9.90 -6.97 -5.14
CA VAL A 102 -8.44 -7.08 -5.05
C VAL A 102 -7.97 -7.44 -3.64
N ILE A 103 -8.57 -6.87 -2.60
CA ILE A 103 -8.28 -7.21 -1.20
C ILE A 103 -8.72 -8.64 -0.88
N SER A 104 -9.84 -9.09 -1.44
CA SER A 104 -10.31 -10.47 -1.33
C SER A 104 -9.33 -11.45 -2.00
N THR A 105 -8.75 -11.05 -3.13
CA THR A 105 -7.73 -11.82 -3.87
C THR A 105 -6.39 -11.85 -3.13
N LEU A 106 -5.98 -10.73 -2.53
CA LEU A 106 -4.79 -10.61 -1.67
C LEU A 106 -4.83 -11.51 -0.43
N LYS A 107 -6.01 -11.74 0.15
CA LYS A 107 -6.19 -12.72 1.23
C LYS A 107 -5.92 -14.16 0.76
N LEU A 108 -6.31 -14.48 -0.48
CA LEU A 108 -6.00 -15.77 -1.10
C LEU A 108 -4.50 -15.90 -1.41
N GLU A 109 -3.84 -14.85 -1.91
CA GLU A 109 -2.39 -14.89 -2.12
C GLU A 109 -1.60 -15.03 -0.82
N ARG A 110 -2.05 -14.46 0.30
CA ARG A 110 -1.47 -14.75 1.62
C ARG A 110 -1.58 -16.23 2.02
N PHE A 111 -2.61 -16.94 1.55
CA PHE A 111 -2.77 -18.37 1.78
C PHE A 111 -1.91 -19.19 0.80
N VAL A 112 -1.88 -18.80 -0.48
CA VAL A 112 -1.11 -19.49 -1.53
C VAL A 112 0.40 -19.29 -1.37
N LEU A 113 0.89 -18.10 -1.00
CA LEU A 113 2.31 -17.88 -0.66
C LEU A 113 2.74 -18.64 0.60
N PHE A 114 1.83 -18.87 1.56
CA PHE A 114 2.12 -19.70 2.73
C PHE A 114 2.24 -21.19 2.36
N HIS A 115 1.52 -21.64 1.33
CA HIS A 115 1.58 -23.03 0.87
C HIS A 115 2.62 -23.30 -0.23
N CYS A 116 3.07 -22.28 -0.97
CA CYS A 116 4.04 -22.43 -2.07
C CYS A 116 5.50 -22.18 -1.65
N THR A 117 5.74 -21.73 -0.40
CA THR A 117 7.10 -21.57 0.16
C THR A 117 7.47 -22.65 1.18
N VAL A 118 6.59 -23.67 1.35
CA VAL A 118 6.90 -24.93 2.04
C VAL A 118 6.77 -26.08 1.03
N GLN A 119 7.58 -26.02 -0.02
CA GLN A 119 7.97 -27.17 -0.83
C GLN A 119 9.34 -26.88 -1.46
#